data_AF-A0A371K906-F1
#
_entry.id   AF-A0A371K906-F1
#
_cell.length_a   1.000
_cell.length_b   1.000
_cell.length_c   1.000
_cell.angle_alpha   90.00
_cell.angle_beta   90.00
_cell.angle_gamma   90.00
#
_symmetry.space_group_name_H-M   'P 1'
#
loop_
_entity.id
_entity.type
_entity.pdbx_description
1 polymer ?
#
loop_
_entity_poly.entity_id
_entity_poly.type
_entity_poly.pdbx_seq_one_letter_code
_entity_poly.pdbx_strand_id
1 'polypeptide(L)'
;MSDGDVKTIRAVETTFEILDALSGVEPAGLSELASTVDIPASTIYVHLNTLIERGFVVKDAGEYRRSFRFLEVGGDIRQRIDIARLLRNKVEELSRVTGEIVGAAVEENGKRVILYRSTGKKAAADEIPIGNRTEMHWTSLGKAILAYLPEARRAEIVERHGLPSGTNRTVSSLAELEDSLGRVRERGYAIDDEEHLRGIRGIAVPLLDKNGDVKASIGVTGPRDRFTPTYMSELLNVLQYSKNELEVRNQYSEYTTIDG
;
A
#
# COMPACT_ATOMS: atom_id res chain seq x y z
N MET A 1 18.40 -17.38 -11.27
CA MET A 1 18.00 -17.94 -12.59
C MET A 1 18.21 -16.84 -13.62
N SER A 2 18.71 -17.14 -14.83
CA SER A 2 18.88 -16.11 -15.86
C SER A 2 17.52 -15.50 -16.19
N ASP A 3 17.41 -14.19 -16.03
CA ASP A 3 16.25 -13.38 -16.42
C ASP A 3 16.09 -13.53 -17.95
N GLY A 4 15.30 -14.51 -18.37
CA GLY A 4 14.91 -14.62 -19.77
C GLY A 4 13.97 -13.48 -20.03
N ASP A 5 14.37 -12.50 -20.85
CA ASP A 5 13.60 -11.30 -21.22
C ASP A 5 12.10 -11.59 -21.18
N VAL A 6 11.45 -11.14 -20.10
CA VAL A 6 10.01 -11.27 -19.97
C VAL A 6 9.41 -10.53 -21.15
N LYS A 7 8.74 -11.27 -22.05
CA LYS A 7 8.16 -10.67 -23.25
C LYS A 7 7.01 -9.75 -22.84
N THR A 8 7.22 -8.46 -22.97
CA THR A 8 6.19 -7.43 -22.75
C THR A 8 5.64 -6.91 -24.08
N ILE A 9 4.49 -6.23 -24.03
CA ILE A 9 3.87 -5.59 -25.19
C ILE A 9 4.14 -4.09 -25.10
N ARG A 10 5.01 -3.59 -25.97
CA ARG A 10 5.40 -2.17 -26.00
C ARG A 10 4.24 -1.19 -26.00
N ALA A 11 3.21 -1.45 -26.80
CA ALA A 11 2.03 -0.57 -26.84
C ALA A 11 1.30 -0.47 -25.49
N VAL A 12 1.31 -1.54 -24.69
CA VAL A 12 0.71 -1.53 -23.35
C VAL A 12 1.57 -0.71 -22.39
N GLU A 13 2.90 -0.86 -22.45
CA GLU A 13 3.85 -0.05 -21.66
C GLU A 13 3.68 1.44 -21.95
N THR A 14 3.71 1.81 -23.24
CA THR A 14 3.47 3.20 -23.68
C THR A 14 2.13 3.74 -23.19
N THR A 15 1.08 2.91 -23.15
CA THR A 15 -0.23 3.33 -22.62
C THR A 15 -0.17 3.66 -21.13
N PHE A 16 0.54 2.85 -20.34
CA PHE A 16 0.71 3.11 -18.90
C PHE A 16 1.63 4.31 -18.64
N GLU A 17 2.71 4.48 -19.40
CA GLU A 17 3.55 5.68 -19.32
C GLU A 17 2.74 6.97 -19.58
N ILE A 18 1.84 6.96 -20.57
CA ILE A 18 0.95 8.08 -20.86
C ILE A 18 -0.04 8.33 -19.71
N LEU A 19 -0.60 7.28 -19.11
CA LEU A 19 -1.52 7.42 -17.96
C LEU A 19 -0.81 7.96 -16.72
N ASP A 20 0.41 7.51 -16.46
CA ASP A 20 1.24 7.98 -15.34
C ASP A 20 1.64 9.44 -15.54
N ALA A 21 2.04 9.81 -16.76
CA ALA A 21 2.32 11.19 -17.10
C ALA A 21 1.09 12.10 -16.94
N LEU A 22 -0.06 11.66 -17.46
CA LEU A 22 -1.33 12.39 -17.34
C LEU A 22 -1.71 12.59 -15.87
N SER A 23 -1.40 11.63 -14.98
CA SER A 23 -1.72 11.75 -13.56
C SER A 23 -1.08 12.95 -12.86
N GLY A 24 0.06 13.44 -13.37
CA GLY A 24 0.80 14.55 -12.78
C GLY A 24 0.40 15.93 -13.32
N VAL A 25 -0.28 15.99 -14.47
CA VAL A 25 -0.62 17.25 -15.16
C VAL A 25 -2.11 17.41 -15.46
N GLU A 26 -2.94 16.39 -15.21
CA GLU A 26 -4.36 16.47 -15.57
C GLU A 26 -5.15 17.55 -14.79
N PRO A 27 -6.14 18.19 -15.43
CA PRO A 27 -6.46 18.11 -16.86
C PRO A 27 -5.38 18.76 -17.73
N ALA A 28 -5.04 18.15 -18.87
CA ALA A 28 -3.95 18.63 -19.73
C ALA A 28 -4.27 18.55 -21.23
N GLY A 29 -3.77 19.51 -22.00
CA GLY A 29 -3.77 19.44 -23.47
C GLY A 29 -2.74 18.43 -24.01
N LEU A 30 -2.84 18.05 -25.29
CA LEU A 30 -1.91 17.10 -25.91
C LEU A 30 -0.45 17.60 -25.88
N SER A 31 -0.23 18.89 -26.14
CA SER A 31 1.11 19.49 -26.17
C SER A 31 1.76 19.53 -24.79
N GLU A 32 0.97 19.82 -23.76
CA GLU A 32 1.45 19.82 -22.37
C GLU A 32 1.82 18.40 -21.94
N LEU A 33 0.94 17.41 -22.18
CA LEU A 33 1.25 16.02 -21.87
C LEU A 33 2.48 15.52 -22.63
N ALA A 34 2.61 15.84 -23.92
CA ALA A 34 3.78 15.47 -24.72
C ALA A 34 5.10 16.09 -24.21
N SER A 35 5.04 17.19 -23.45
CA SER A 35 6.25 17.78 -22.84
C SER A 35 6.74 17.04 -21.60
N THR A 36 5.94 16.11 -21.06
CA THR A 36 6.24 15.36 -19.84
C THR A 36 6.86 13.98 -20.09
N VAL A 37 6.78 13.47 -21.33
CA VAL A 37 7.24 12.13 -21.72
C VAL A 37 7.94 12.17 -23.08
N ASP A 38 8.92 11.28 -23.27
CA ASP A 38 9.62 11.13 -24.55
C ASP A 38 8.81 10.25 -25.54
N ILE A 39 7.59 10.68 -25.85
CA ILE A 39 6.67 9.98 -26.76
C ILE A 39 6.12 10.98 -27.79
N PRO A 40 6.15 10.69 -29.11
CA PRO A 40 5.60 11.58 -30.12
C PRO A 40 4.12 11.90 -29.89
N ALA A 41 3.73 13.16 -30.05
CA ALA A 41 2.34 13.61 -29.84
C ALA A 41 1.31 12.83 -30.67
N SER A 42 1.67 12.40 -31.89
CA SER A 42 0.83 11.54 -32.74
C SER A 42 0.57 10.16 -32.11
N THR A 43 1.59 9.57 -31.48
CA THR A 43 1.48 8.32 -30.74
C THR A 43 0.60 8.52 -29.51
N ILE A 44 0.89 9.54 -28.69
CA ILE A 44 0.09 9.86 -27.49
C ILE A 44 -1.40 10.01 -27.86
N TYR A 45 -1.70 10.73 -28.94
CA TYR A 45 -3.05 10.92 -29.44
C TYR A 45 -3.79 9.60 -29.74
N VAL A 46 -3.12 8.62 -30.38
CA VAL A 46 -3.72 7.31 -30.68
C VAL A 46 -4.01 6.50 -29.41
N HIS A 47 -3.09 6.51 -28.44
CA HIS A 47 -3.31 5.86 -27.15
C HIS A 47 -4.43 6.51 -26.35
N LEU A 48 -4.49 7.86 -26.31
CA LEU A 48 -5.57 8.59 -25.65
C LEU A 48 -6.93 8.31 -26.29
N ASN A 49 -7.03 8.28 -27.62
CA ASN A 49 -8.28 7.90 -28.29
C ASN A 49 -8.71 6.48 -27.93
N THR A 50 -7.77 5.54 -27.88
CA THR A 50 -8.05 4.17 -27.43
C THR A 50 -8.58 4.18 -25.98
N LEU A 51 -7.94 4.92 -25.08
CA LEU A 51 -8.38 5.03 -23.68
C LEU A 51 -9.74 5.71 -23.53
N ILE A 52 -10.08 6.67 -24.40
CA ILE A 52 -11.40 7.31 -24.47
C ILE A 52 -12.47 6.30 -24.91
N GLU A 53 -12.23 5.56 -26.00
CA GLU A 53 -13.13 4.51 -26.50
C GLU A 53 -13.35 3.40 -25.46
N ARG A 54 -12.33 3.10 -24.65
CA ARG A 54 -12.43 2.14 -23.53
C ARG A 54 -12.98 2.76 -22.23
N GLY A 55 -13.21 4.07 -22.21
CA GLY A 55 -13.79 4.81 -21.09
C GLY A 55 -12.86 5.01 -19.89
N PHE A 56 -11.54 4.91 -20.05
CA PHE A 56 -10.53 5.18 -19.00
C PHE A 56 -10.00 6.61 -19.03
N VAL A 57 -10.18 7.33 -20.12
CA VAL A 57 -9.87 8.76 -20.25
C VAL A 57 -11.11 9.50 -20.72
N VAL A 58 -11.29 10.73 -20.27
CA VAL A 58 -12.30 11.66 -20.77
C VAL A 58 -11.58 12.83 -21.42
N LYS A 59 -12.12 13.31 -22.55
CA LYS A 59 -11.68 14.54 -23.20
C LYS A 59 -12.79 15.58 -23.11
N ASP A 60 -12.48 16.74 -22.55
CA ASP A 60 -13.40 17.88 -22.46
C ASP A 60 -12.66 19.17 -22.86
N ALA A 61 -13.30 20.01 -23.67
CA ALA A 61 -12.73 21.26 -24.18
C ALA A 61 -11.28 21.17 -24.77
N GLY A 62 -10.84 20.00 -25.23
CA GLY A 62 -9.50 19.78 -25.77
C GLY A 62 -8.48 19.24 -24.76
N GLU A 63 -8.84 19.16 -23.49
CA GLU A 63 -8.02 18.63 -22.40
C GLU A 63 -8.41 17.19 -22.06
N TYR A 64 -7.42 16.42 -21.64
CA TYR A 64 -7.54 15.02 -21.25
C TYR A 64 -7.45 14.90 -19.74
N ARG A 65 -8.22 13.98 -19.17
CA ARG A 65 -8.10 13.55 -17.77
C ARG A 65 -8.51 12.10 -17.61
N ARG A 66 -8.00 11.42 -16.60
CA ARG A 66 -8.44 10.07 -16.19
C ARG A 66 -9.93 10.09 -15.85
N SER A 67 -10.62 9.01 -16.21
CA SER A 67 -12.03 8.85 -15.93
C SER A 67 -12.27 8.21 -14.56
N PHE A 68 -13.51 8.32 -14.05
CA PHE A 68 -13.91 7.63 -12.82
C PHE A 68 -14.02 6.10 -12.98
N ARG A 69 -13.83 5.54 -14.18
CA ARG A 69 -13.79 4.09 -14.39
C ARG A 69 -12.68 3.42 -13.58
N PHE A 70 -11.57 4.12 -13.31
CA PHE A 70 -10.54 3.61 -12.40
C PHE A 70 -11.06 3.41 -10.96
N LEU A 71 -12.02 4.23 -10.50
CA LEU A 71 -12.66 4.07 -9.20
C LEU A 71 -13.59 2.85 -9.16
N GLU A 72 -14.29 2.58 -10.27
CA GLU A 72 -15.12 1.38 -10.42
C GLU A 72 -14.26 0.11 -10.31
N VAL A 73 -13.17 0.04 -11.08
CA VAL A 73 -12.24 -1.10 -11.07
C VAL A 73 -11.62 -1.29 -9.67
N GLY A 74 -11.08 -0.21 -9.08
CA GLY A 74 -10.48 -0.28 -7.74
C GLY A 74 -11.52 -0.58 -6.65
N GLY A 75 -12.75 -0.11 -6.81
CA GLY A 75 -13.87 -0.37 -5.92
C GLY A 75 -14.26 -1.84 -5.90
N ASP A 76 -14.39 -2.48 -7.07
CA ASP A 76 -14.70 -3.90 -7.21
C ASP A 76 -13.61 -4.79 -6.60
N ILE A 77 -12.33 -4.56 -6.95
CA ILE A 77 -11.20 -5.33 -6.40
C ILE A 77 -11.18 -5.27 -4.87
N ARG A 78 -11.37 -4.08 -4.30
CA ARG A 78 -11.38 -3.89 -2.84
C ARG A 78 -12.53 -4.62 -2.14
N GLN A 79 -13.65 -4.89 -2.83
CA GLN A 79 -14.77 -5.65 -2.27
C GLN A 79 -14.53 -7.16 -2.26
N ARG A 80 -13.60 -7.68 -3.09
CA ARG A 80 -13.26 -9.11 -3.16
C ARG A 80 -12.33 -9.58 -2.03
N ILE A 81 -11.77 -8.65 -1.26
CA ILE A 81 -10.90 -8.98 -0.13
C ILE A 81 -11.80 -9.13 1.10
N ASP A 82 -11.91 -10.34 1.64
CA ASP A 82 -12.86 -10.67 2.71
C ASP A 82 -12.72 -9.73 3.94
N ILE A 83 -11.48 -9.49 4.37
CA ILE A 83 -11.19 -8.63 5.53
C ILE A 83 -11.35 -7.13 5.23
N ALA A 84 -11.44 -6.72 3.96
CA ALA A 84 -11.44 -5.30 3.58
C ALA A 84 -12.61 -4.51 4.17
N ARG A 85 -13.81 -5.09 4.25
CA ARG A 85 -14.97 -4.41 4.85
C ARG A 85 -14.76 -4.14 6.34
N LEU A 86 -14.14 -5.08 7.05
CA LEU A 86 -13.83 -4.95 8.48
C LEU A 86 -12.75 -3.88 8.71
N LEU A 87 -11.74 -3.86 7.83
CA LEU A 87 -10.65 -2.87 7.87
C LEU A 87 -11.13 -1.44 7.71
N ARG A 88 -12.07 -1.18 6.78
CA ARG A 88 -12.55 0.19 6.52
C ARG A 88 -13.03 0.88 7.79
N ASN A 89 -13.98 0.25 8.48
CA ASN A 89 -14.59 0.82 9.68
C ASN A 89 -13.56 0.96 10.80
N LYS A 90 -12.66 -0.01 10.93
CA LYS A 90 -11.65 0.02 11.99
C LYS A 90 -10.58 1.09 11.77
N VAL A 91 -10.17 1.32 10.52
CA VAL A 91 -9.24 2.40 10.16
C VAL A 91 -9.83 3.78 10.49
N GLU A 92 -11.12 4.00 10.19
CA GLU A 92 -11.82 5.25 10.53
C GLU A 92 -12.00 5.43 12.05
N GLU A 93 -12.27 4.36 12.78
CA GLU A 93 -12.39 4.40 14.24
C GLU A 93 -11.05 4.75 14.91
N LEU A 94 -9.99 4.05 14.53
CA LEU A 94 -8.65 4.24 15.08
C LEU A 94 -8.11 5.65 14.79
N SER A 95 -8.36 6.20 13.60
CA SER A 95 -7.90 7.56 13.27
C SER A 95 -8.60 8.62 14.14
N ARG A 96 -9.89 8.42 14.45
CA ARG A 96 -10.62 9.29 15.39
C ARG A 96 -10.07 9.18 16.81
N VAL A 97 -9.79 7.97 17.29
CA VAL A 97 -9.31 7.73 18.66
C VAL A 97 -7.89 8.26 18.85
N THR A 98 -6.97 7.94 17.94
CA THR A 98 -5.57 8.32 18.04
C THR A 98 -5.32 9.77 17.64
N GLY A 99 -6.12 10.27 16.70
CA GLY A 99 -5.88 11.54 16.02
C GLY A 99 -4.78 11.46 14.96
N GLU A 100 -4.18 10.29 14.72
CA GLU A 100 -3.06 10.10 13.80
C GLU A 100 -3.52 9.55 12.43
N ILE A 101 -2.57 9.32 11.53
CA ILE A 101 -2.84 8.62 10.26
C ILE A 101 -2.89 7.12 10.57
N VAL A 102 -4.00 6.49 10.18
CA VAL A 102 -4.18 5.04 10.28
C VAL A 102 -4.26 4.46 8.89
N GLY A 103 -3.51 3.40 8.64
CA GLY A 103 -3.51 2.66 7.39
C GLY A 103 -3.76 1.18 7.62
N ALA A 104 -4.39 0.54 6.64
CA ALA A 104 -4.42 -0.90 6.51
C ALA A 104 -3.86 -1.31 5.15
N ALA A 105 -3.06 -2.36 5.14
CA ALA A 105 -2.32 -2.80 3.96
C ALA A 105 -2.35 -4.30 3.76
N VAL A 106 -2.05 -4.72 2.54
CA VAL A 106 -1.82 -6.11 2.13
C VAL A 106 -0.50 -6.24 1.37
N GLU A 107 -0.03 -7.47 1.21
CA GLU A 107 1.03 -7.79 0.27
C GLU A 107 0.41 -8.08 -1.10
N GLU A 108 0.92 -7.42 -2.14
CA GLU A 108 0.63 -7.80 -3.52
C GLU A 108 1.90 -7.67 -4.38
N ASN A 109 2.29 -8.77 -5.01
CA ASN A 109 3.49 -8.88 -5.84
C ASN A 109 4.78 -8.41 -5.13
N GLY A 110 4.89 -8.68 -3.84
CA GLY A 110 6.03 -8.34 -2.98
C GLY A 110 6.07 -6.88 -2.52
N LYS A 111 4.99 -6.12 -2.75
CA LYS A 111 4.87 -4.72 -2.32
C LYS A 111 3.79 -4.58 -1.26
N ARG A 112 3.95 -3.59 -0.38
CA ARG A 112 2.92 -3.13 0.55
C ARG A 112 1.93 -2.29 -0.24
N VAL A 113 0.67 -2.70 -0.28
CA VAL A 113 -0.43 -1.95 -0.92
C VAL A 113 -1.38 -1.39 0.13
N ILE A 114 -1.63 -0.08 0.14
CA ILE A 114 -2.63 0.53 1.03
C ILE A 114 -4.05 0.22 0.53
N LEU A 115 -4.85 -0.48 1.35
CA LEU A 115 -6.27 -0.73 1.06
C LEU A 115 -7.17 0.37 1.60
N TYR A 116 -6.93 0.78 2.84
CA TYR A 116 -7.67 1.82 3.52
C TYR A 116 -6.73 2.74 4.28
N ARG A 117 -7.13 4.00 4.35
CA ARG A 117 -6.47 5.03 5.13
C ARG A 117 -7.54 5.93 5.74
N SER A 118 -7.28 6.42 6.94
CA SER A 118 -8.02 7.53 7.52
C SER A 118 -7.06 8.45 8.28
N THR A 119 -7.41 9.74 8.32
CA THR A 119 -6.57 10.80 8.86
C THR A 119 -7.28 11.42 10.06
N GLY A 120 -6.66 11.33 11.23
CA GLY A 120 -7.13 12.00 12.44
C GLY A 120 -6.72 13.48 12.52
N LYS A 121 -7.26 14.19 13.51
CA LYS A 121 -7.10 15.65 13.67
C LYS A 121 -5.66 16.13 13.94
N LYS A 122 -4.76 15.25 14.38
CA LYS A 122 -3.35 15.56 14.70
C LYS A 122 -2.41 15.22 13.54
N ALA A 123 -2.90 14.61 12.47
CA ALA A 123 -2.06 14.19 11.36
C ALA A 123 -1.24 15.35 10.79
N ALA A 124 0.08 15.16 10.72
CA ALA A 124 0.96 16.06 10.00
C ALA A 124 1.14 15.51 8.57
N ALA A 125 1.22 16.42 7.61
CA ALA A 125 1.09 16.14 6.19
C ALA A 125 2.04 15.05 5.68
N ASP A 126 1.46 13.89 5.37
CA ASP A 126 1.85 13.00 4.28
C ASP A 126 0.60 12.21 3.88
N GLU A 127 0.09 12.47 2.69
CA GLU A 127 -1.02 11.72 2.13
C GLU A 127 -0.48 10.50 1.40
N ILE A 128 -0.43 9.35 2.09
CA ILE A 128 -0.22 8.06 1.41
C ILE A 128 -1.54 7.70 0.70
N PRO A 129 -1.61 7.67 -0.64
CA PRO A 129 -2.86 7.39 -1.34
C PRO A 129 -3.33 5.95 -1.13
N ILE A 130 -4.65 5.73 -1.23
CA ILE A 130 -5.18 4.37 -1.38
C ILE A 130 -4.64 3.77 -2.68
N GLY A 131 -4.23 2.51 -2.64
CA GLY A 131 -3.58 1.82 -3.74
C GLY A 131 -2.07 2.10 -3.85
N ASN A 132 -1.51 2.99 -3.01
CA ASN A 132 -0.06 3.22 -3.00
C ASN A 132 0.70 1.93 -2.71
N ARG A 133 1.75 1.70 -3.51
CA ARG A 133 2.64 0.53 -3.44
C ARG A 133 4.04 0.98 -3.04
N THR A 134 4.67 0.27 -2.12
CA THR A 134 6.06 0.51 -1.72
C THR A 134 6.70 -0.77 -1.21
N GLU A 135 8.01 -0.75 -0.94
CA GLU A 135 8.69 -1.93 -0.41
C GLU A 135 8.20 -2.33 0.98
N MET A 136 8.21 -3.65 1.22
CA MET A 136 7.71 -4.22 2.47
C MET A 136 8.64 -3.93 3.65
N HIS A 137 9.95 -3.90 3.44
CA HIS A 137 10.96 -3.91 4.51
C HIS A 137 11.07 -2.60 5.28
N TRP A 138 10.72 -1.46 4.68
CA TRP A 138 10.94 -0.14 5.29
C TRP A 138 9.70 0.50 5.90
N THR A 139 8.53 -0.16 5.86
CA THR A 139 7.30 0.35 6.48
C THR A 139 6.89 -0.54 7.65
N SER A 140 6.25 0.04 8.67
CA SER A 140 5.70 -0.74 9.77
C SER A 140 4.65 -1.74 9.27
N LEU A 141 3.72 -1.31 8.40
CA LEU A 141 2.70 -2.15 7.79
C LEU A 141 3.31 -3.31 6.98
N GLY A 142 4.32 -3.02 6.15
CA GLY A 142 5.00 -4.02 5.34
C GLY A 142 5.76 -5.03 6.19
N LYS A 143 6.52 -4.58 7.20
CA LYS A 143 7.24 -5.47 8.12
C LYS A 143 6.31 -6.33 8.96
N ALA A 144 5.17 -5.80 9.40
CA ALA A 144 4.16 -6.57 10.10
C ALA A 144 3.66 -7.75 9.26
N ILE A 145 3.47 -7.55 7.95
CA ILE A 145 3.09 -8.63 7.04
C ILE A 145 4.29 -9.55 6.78
N LEU A 146 5.42 -8.98 6.37
CA LEU A 146 6.61 -9.71 5.96
C LEU A 146 7.07 -10.68 7.05
N ALA A 147 6.99 -10.32 8.33
CA ALA A 147 7.41 -11.17 9.45
C ALA A 147 6.66 -12.50 9.56
N TYR A 148 5.45 -12.59 8.99
CA TYR A 148 4.55 -13.75 9.06
C TYR A 148 4.35 -14.44 7.69
N LEU A 149 4.98 -13.94 6.62
CA LEU A 149 5.03 -14.67 5.35
C LEU A 149 5.96 -15.89 5.46
N PRO A 150 5.69 -16.97 4.70
CA PRO A 150 6.62 -18.10 4.58
C PRO A 150 8.02 -17.64 4.15
N GLU A 151 9.06 -18.28 4.69
CA GLU A 151 10.47 -17.91 4.40
C GLU A 151 10.77 -17.87 2.90
N ALA A 152 10.30 -18.88 2.15
CA ALA A 152 10.46 -18.93 0.70
C ALA A 152 9.83 -17.70 0.00
N ARG A 153 8.65 -17.25 0.46
CA ARG A 153 8.00 -16.05 -0.07
C ARG A 153 8.78 -14.79 0.29
N ARG A 154 9.32 -14.68 1.50
CA ARG A 154 10.19 -13.55 1.89
C ARG A 154 11.44 -13.48 1.02
N ALA A 155 12.11 -14.61 0.81
CA ALA A 155 13.29 -14.71 -0.03
C ALA A 155 12.99 -14.28 -1.48
N GLU A 156 11.88 -14.74 -2.05
CA GLU A 156 11.42 -14.32 -3.40
C GLU A 156 11.19 -12.79 -3.48
N ILE A 157 10.56 -12.21 -2.45
CA ILE A 157 10.29 -10.75 -2.39
C ILE A 157 11.62 -9.98 -2.38
N VAL A 158 12.57 -10.40 -1.55
CA VAL A 158 13.89 -9.76 -1.45
C VAL A 158 14.70 -9.94 -2.73
N GLU A 159 14.67 -11.13 -3.35
CA GLU A 159 15.34 -11.39 -4.64
C GLU A 159 14.78 -10.49 -5.75
N ARG A 160 13.45 -10.34 -5.81
CA ARG A 160 12.78 -9.56 -6.86
C ARG A 160 12.95 -8.06 -6.71
N HIS A 161 12.81 -7.53 -5.50
CA HIS A 161 12.71 -6.08 -5.26
C HIS A 161 13.95 -5.48 -4.61
N GLY A 162 14.84 -6.31 -4.10
CA GLY A 162 15.97 -5.87 -3.29
C GLY A 162 15.54 -5.25 -1.96
N LEU A 163 16.48 -4.51 -1.36
CA LEU A 163 16.27 -3.76 -0.12
C LEU A 163 16.77 -2.32 -0.31
N PRO A 164 16.11 -1.53 -1.17
CA PRO A 164 16.53 -0.14 -1.39
C PRO A 164 16.51 0.65 -0.08
N SER A 165 17.44 1.58 0.03
CA SER A 165 17.56 2.49 1.17
C SER A 165 16.77 3.76 0.90
N GLY A 166 15.74 4.02 1.72
CA GLY A 166 14.99 5.28 1.73
C GLY A 166 15.67 6.34 2.60
N THR A 167 16.36 5.90 3.66
CA THR A 167 17.17 6.72 4.56
C THR A 167 18.38 5.93 5.04
N ASN A 168 19.28 6.61 5.76
CA ASN A 168 20.41 5.98 6.44
C ASN A 168 20.00 5.08 7.63
N ARG A 169 18.71 4.96 7.94
CA ARG A 169 18.18 4.03 8.95
C ARG A 169 17.45 2.83 8.37
N THR A 170 17.22 2.83 7.06
CA THR A 170 16.55 1.70 6.40
C THR A 170 17.33 0.41 6.63
N VAL A 171 16.61 -0.65 6.98
CA VAL A 171 17.14 -2.02 7.01
C VAL A 171 17.47 -2.46 5.58
N SER A 172 18.73 -2.39 5.16
CA SER A 172 19.13 -2.57 3.75
C SER A 172 19.88 -3.87 3.47
N SER A 173 19.95 -4.79 4.44
CA SER A 173 20.55 -6.12 4.25
C SER A 173 19.61 -7.24 4.68
N LEU A 174 19.75 -8.42 4.06
CA LEU A 174 18.92 -9.58 4.39
C LEU A 174 19.08 -10.01 5.85
N ALA A 175 20.30 -9.97 6.39
CA ALA A 175 20.57 -10.35 7.77
C ALA A 175 19.89 -9.41 8.77
N GLU A 176 20.01 -8.09 8.58
CA GLU A 176 19.32 -7.11 9.42
C GLU A 176 17.79 -7.21 9.26
N LEU A 177 17.31 -7.55 8.07
CA LEU A 177 15.90 -7.77 7.82
C LEU A 177 15.39 -8.97 8.64
N GLU A 178 16.02 -10.13 8.53
CA GLU A 178 15.56 -11.31 9.28
C GLU A 178 15.62 -11.11 10.80
N ASP A 179 16.63 -10.41 11.30
CA ASP A 179 16.73 -9.99 12.70
C ASP A 179 15.59 -9.03 13.10
N SER A 180 15.30 -8.03 12.26
CA SER A 180 14.16 -7.12 12.41
C SER A 180 12.83 -7.87 12.43
N LEU A 181 12.61 -8.81 11.51
CA LEU A 181 11.40 -9.63 11.45
C LEU A 181 11.30 -10.61 12.62
N GLY A 182 12.43 -11.11 13.13
CA GLY A 182 12.50 -11.90 14.36
C GLY A 182 11.94 -11.13 15.55
N ARG A 183 12.39 -9.87 15.74
CA ARG A 183 11.83 -8.98 16.77
C ARG A 183 10.35 -8.72 16.58
N VAL A 184 9.88 -8.56 15.34
CA VAL A 184 8.45 -8.38 15.03
C VAL A 184 7.64 -9.58 15.53
N ARG A 185 8.10 -10.81 15.25
CA ARG A 185 7.44 -12.04 15.72
C ARG A 185 7.46 -12.17 17.24
N GLU A 186 8.58 -11.83 17.88
CA GLU A 186 8.74 -11.91 19.34
C GLU A 186 7.77 -10.97 20.08
N ARG A 187 7.64 -9.71 19.63
CA ARG A 187 6.81 -8.70 20.30
C ARG A 187 5.40 -8.56 19.74
N GLY A 188 5.12 -9.16 18.58
CA GLY A 188 3.81 -9.13 17.91
C GLY A 188 3.45 -7.83 17.19
N TYR A 189 4.41 -6.92 16.97
CA TYR A 189 4.21 -5.67 16.23
C TYR A 189 5.48 -5.20 15.51
N ALA A 190 5.31 -4.40 14.46
CA ALA A 190 6.39 -3.80 13.70
C ALA A 190 6.50 -2.30 13.96
N ILE A 191 7.73 -1.79 13.87
CA ILE A 191 8.05 -0.36 13.95
C ILE A 191 8.80 0.01 12.68
N ASP A 192 8.48 1.16 12.10
CA ASP A 192 9.32 1.91 11.17
C ASP A 192 9.77 3.17 11.91
N ASP A 193 11.08 3.37 12.07
CA ASP A 193 11.66 4.54 12.75
C ASP A 193 12.57 5.35 11.81
N GLU A 194 11.94 6.18 10.99
CA GLU A 194 12.56 6.96 9.94
C GLU A 194 13.23 6.11 8.85
N GLU A 195 12.68 4.92 8.54
CA GLU A 195 13.28 3.99 7.57
C GLU A 195 12.85 4.31 6.14
N HIS A 196 11.59 4.69 5.94
CA HIS A 196 11.10 5.15 4.64
C HIS A 196 11.30 6.65 4.46
N LEU A 197 10.97 7.45 5.48
CA LEU A 197 11.04 8.91 5.43
C LEU A 197 11.53 9.50 6.76
N ARG A 198 12.46 10.46 6.69
CA ARG A 198 12.96 11.17 7.87
C ARG A 198 11.84 11.94 8.58
N GLY A 199 11.90 11.94 9.90
CA GLY A 199 10.90 12.57 10.76
C GLY A 199 9.60 11.76 10.93
N ILE A 200 9.45 10.61 10.28
CA ILE A 200 8.25 9.76 10.39
C ILE A 200 8.54 8.49 11.20
N ARG A 201 7.59 8.12 12.06
CA ARG A 201 7.59 6.84 12.77
C ARG A 201 6.23 6.17 12.61
N GLY A 202 6.24 4.85 12.46
CA GLY A 202 5.04 4.05 12.35
C GLY A 202 5.07 2.81 13.25
N ILE A 203 3.90 2.36 13.69
CA ILE A 203 3.71 1.10 14.41
C ILE A 203 2.55 0.33 13.78
N ALA A 204 2.71 -0.98 13.58
CA ALA A 204 1.68 -1.80 12.96
C ALA A 204 1.63 -3.21 13.55
N VAL A 205 0.46 -3.83 13.47
CA VAL A 205 0.23 -5.22 13.88
C VAL A 205 -0.23 -6.04 12.66
N PRO A 206 0.16 -7.33 12.56
CA PRO A 206 -0.37 -8.23 11.55
C PRO A 206 -1.82 -8.61 11.89
N LEU A 207 -2.59 -8.94 10.85
CA LEU A 207 -3.90 -9.57 10.96
C LEU A 207 -3.79 -10.98 10.37
N LEU A 208 -3.92 -11.97 11.23
CA LEU A 208 -3.74 -13.38 10.91
C LEU A 208 -5.10 -14.08 10.78
N ASP A 209 -5.18 -15.11 9.94
CA ASP A 209 -6.30 -16.03 9.97
C ASP A 209 -6.14 -17.11 11.05
N LYS A 210 -7.10 -18.04 11.10
CA LYS A 210 -7.09 -19.18 12.04
C LYS A 210 -5.90 -20.13 11.87
N ASN A 211 -5.27 -20.15 10.70
CA ASN A 211 -4.10 -20.98 10.41
C ASN A 211 -2.79 -20.27 10.76
N GLY A 212 -2.86 -18.99 11.16
CA GLY A 212 -1.70 -18.14 11.40
C GLY A 212 -1.16 -17.47 10.14
N ASP A 213 -1.86 -17.58 9.01
CA ASP A 213 -1.46 -16.93 7.77
C ASP A 213 -1.85 -15.45 7.82
N VAL A 214 -0.90 -14.57 7.49
CA VAL A 214 -1.16 -13.13 7.46
C VAL A 214 -2.02 -12.74 6.26
N LYS A 215 -3.12 -12.02 6.51
CA LYS A 215 -4.03 -11.51 5.48
C LYS A 215 -3.87 -10.03 5.21
N ALA A 216 -3.47 -9.27 6.23
CA ALA A 216 -3.29 -7.83 6.15
C ALA A 216 -2.45 -7.32 7.33
N SER A 217 -2.19 -6.03 7.38
CA SER A 217 -1.75 -5.33 8.58
C SER A 217 -2.52 -4.04 8.79
N ILE A 218 -2.55 -3.56 10.03
CA ILE A 218 -3.13 -2.28 10.41
C ILE A 218 -2.17 -1.54 11.33
N GLY A 219 -2.07 -0.23 11.16
CA GLY A 219 -1.05 0.53 11.86
C GLY A 219 -1.29 2.04 11.84
N VAL A 220 -0.52 2.71 12.69
CA VAL A 220 -0.56 4.15 12.93
C VAL A 220 0.79 4.74 12.53
N THR A 221 0.78 5.87 11.83
CA THR A 221 1.98 6.60 11.41
C THR A 221 1.83 8.09 11.69
N GLY A 222 2.93 8.75 12.02
CA GLY A 222 2.99 10.19 12.20
C GLY A 222 4.41 10.69 12.52
N PRO A 223 4.56 11.96 12.91
CA PRO A 223 5.84 12.56 13.27
C PRO A 223 6.49 11.82 14.42
N ARG A 224 7.76 11.45 14.23
CA ARG A 224 8.59 10.73 15.18
C ARG A 224 8.56 11.35 16.58
N ASP A 225 8.62 12.68 16.67
CA ASP A 225 8.70 13.38 17.95
C ASP A 225 7.44 13.23 18.81
N ARG A 226 6.28 12.90 18.20
CA ARG A 226 5.08 12.53 18.95
C ARG A 226 5.08 11.08 19.39
N PHE A 227 5.72 10.19 18.63
CA PHE A 227 5.76 8.75 18.87
C PHE A 227 6.82 8.40 19.94
N THR A 228 6.63 8.97 21.14
CA THR A 228 7.39 8.64 22.34
C THR A 228 7.10 7.21 22.79
N PRO A 229 7.97 6.57 23.60
CA PRO A 229 7.71 5.22 24.10
C PRO A 229 6.35 5.07 24.78
N THR A 230 5.96 6.03 25.64
CA THR A 230 4.67 6.04 26.32
C THR A 230 3.50 6.09 25.33
N TYR A 231 3.55 7.01 24.36
CA TYR A 231 2.48 7.12 23.37
C TYR A 231 2.41 5.89 22.46
N MET A 232 3.55 5.31 22.08
CA MET A 232 3.59 4.07 21.31
C MET A 232 2.96 2.90 22.08
N SER A 233 3.15 2.82 23.39
CA SER A 233 2.47 1.82 24.23
C SER A 233 0.94 2.02 24.24
N GLU A 234 0.46 3.26 24.31
CA GLU A 234 -0.97 3.57 24.20
C GLU A 234 -1.53 3.17 22.83
N LEU A 235 -0.85 3.54 21.74
CA LEU A 235 -1.23 3.16 20.38
C LEU A 235 -1.26 1.64 20.20
N LEU A 236 -0.26 0.94 20.75
CA LEU A 236 -0.18 -0.51 20.69
C LEU A 236 -1.36 -1.19 21.39
N ASN A 237 -1.80 -0.68 22.54
CA ASN A 237 -2.97 -1.22 23.23
C ASN A 237 -4.23 -1.16 22.36
N VAL A 238 -4.46 -0.01 21.72
CA VAL A 238 -5.63 0.17 20.83
C VAL A 238 -5.48 -0.68 19.56
N LEU A 239 -4.27 -0.81 18.99
CA LEU A 239 -4.01 -1.67 17.84
C LEU A 239 -4.21 -3.15 18.16
N GLN A 240 -3.73 -3.64 19.31
CA GLN A 240 -3.89 -5.04 19.72
C GLN A 240 -5.36 -5.37 19.99
N TYR A 241 -6.10 -4.46 20.63
CA TYR A 241 -7.55 -4.61 20.78
C TYR A 241 -8.24 -4.73 19.40
N SER A 242 -7.88 -3.83 18.48
CA SER A 242 -8.43 -3.82 17.12
C SER A 242 -8.08 -5.07 16.33
N LYS A 243 -6.84 -5.57 16.46
CA LYS A 243 -6.40 -6.84 15.87
C LYS A 243 -7.28 -7.98 16.35
N ASN A 244 -7.44 -8.14 17.66
CA ASN A 244 -8.24 -9.22 18.23
C ASN A 244 -9.69 -9.19 17.73
N GLU A 245 -10.32 -8.01 17.69
CA GLU A 245 -11.68 -7.87 17.14
C GLU A 245 -11.76 -8.26 15.66
N LEU A 246 -10.79 -7.82 14.85
CA LEU A 246 -10.75 -8.11 13.41
C LEU A 246 -10.54 -9.60 13.13
N GLU A 247 -9.60 -10.24 13.83
CA GLU A 247 -9.29 -11.66 13.67
C GLU A 247 -10.47 -12.55 14.06
N VAL A 248 -11.13 -12.25 15.19
CA VAL A 248 -12.33 -12.98 15.63
C VAL A 248 -13.46 -12.84 14.60
N ARG A 249 -13.73 -11.62 14.11
CA ARG A 249 -14.79 -11.40 13.12
C ARG A 249 -14.49 -12.03 11.77
N ASN A 250 -13.22 -12.07 11.36
CA ASN A 250 -12.80 -12.75 10.14
C ASN A 250 -13.10 -14.26 10.21
N GLN A 251 -12.79 -14.89 11.35
CA GLN A 251 -13.10 -16.31 11.57
C GLN A 251 -14.60 -16.59 11.44
N TYR A 252 -15.47 -15.78 12.05
CA TYR A 252 -16.93 -15.95 11.93
C TYR A 252 -17.46 -15.74 10.51
N SER A 253 -16.86 -14.82 9.75
CA SER A 253 -17.26 -14.58 8.35
C SER A 253 -16.92 -15.77 7.45
N GLU A 254 -15.80 -16.46 7.70
CA GLU A 254 -15.45 -17.70 6.98
C GLU A 254 -16.45 -18.84 7.23
N TYR A 255 -17.02 -18.95 8.43
CA TYR A 255 -18.02 -19.98 8.74
C TYR A 255 -19.34 -19.79 8.00
N THR A 256 -19.76 -18.54 7.75
CA THR A 256 -21.07 -18.27 7.14
C THR A 256 -21.07 -18.46 5.62
N THR A 257 -19.88 -18.46 4.98
CA THR A 257 -19.74 -18.63 3.51
C THR A 257 -19.68 -20.11 3.09
N ILE A 258 -19.42 -21.04 4.01
CA ILE A 258 -19.27 -22.48 3.70
C ILE A 258 -20.65 -23.19 3.58
N ASP A 259 -21.72 -22.58 4.10
CA ASP A 259 -23.08 -23.15 4.10
C ASP A 259 -24.02 -22.52 3.05
N GLY A 260 -23.49 -21.90 1.99
CA GLY A 260 -24.24 -21.19 0.95
C GLY A 260 -24.15 -21.78 -0.44
#